data_AF-A0A098PZ75-F1
#
_entry.id   AF-A0A098PZ75-F1
#
_cell.length_a   1.000
_cell.length_b   1.000
_cell.length_c   1.000
_cell.angle_alpha   90.00
_cell.angle_beta   90.00
_cell.angle_gamma   90.00
#
_symmetry.space_group_name_H-M   'P 1'
#
loop_
_entity.id
_entity.type
_entity.pdbx_description
1 polymer ?
#
loop_
_entity_poly.entity_id
_entity_poly.type
_entity_poly.pdbx_seq_one_letter_code
_entity_poly.pdbx_strand_id
1 'polypeptide(L)'
;MCLGSRWAERNRVRFFGIGRADLRQRLDALEKALAEQQQRTHFLEGQRIRTVRQLAAMQSLVESLIRTHPRPDMLLRWWNHEVPKLIDEVSEVPPDLPAEHQVEALAWQAMVKRYTCLIEAAADFYAQRQEDDD
;
A
#
# COMPACT_ATOMS: atom_id res chain seq x y z
N MET A 1 31.75 -57.23 41.92
CA MET A 1 30.53 -56.44 41.64
C MET A 1 30.93 -55.25 40.78
N CYS A 2 30.73 -55.31 39.46
CA CYS A 2 30.98 -54.18 38.54
C CYS A 2 29.69 -53.87 37.78
N LEU A 3 28.75 -53.17 38.43
CA LEU A 3 27.49 -52.70 37.84
C LEU A 3 27.46 -51.16 37.66
N GLY A 4 28.56 -50.46 37.94
CA GLY A 4 28.60 -49.00 37.90
C GLY A 4 28.72 -48.38 36.49
N SER A 5 29.33 -49.08 35.53
CA SER A 5 29.71 -48.45 34.25
C SER A 5 28.59 -48.44 33.19
N ARG A 6 27.56 -49.29 33.31
CA ARG A 6 26.46 -49.36 32.31
C ARG A 6 25.41 -48.26 32.45
N TRP A 7 25.32 -47.60 33.60
CA TRP A 7 24.32 -46.54 33.84
C TRP A 7 24.79 -45.16 33.35
N ALA A 8 26.08 -44.86 33.47
CA ALA A 8 26.66 -43.59 33.03
C ALA A 8 26.68 -43.45 31.50
N GLU A 9 26.93 -44.53 30.78
CA GLU A 9 26.98 -44.54 29.31
C GLU A 9 25.58 -44.42 28.68
N ARG A 10 24.56 -45.03 29.31
CA ARG A 10 23.17 -45.01 28.82
C ARG A 10 22.49 -43.65 28.97
N ASN A 11 22.87 -42.87 29.98
CA ASN A 11 22.31 -41.53 30.21
C ASN A 11 23.03 -40.43 29.40
N ARG A 12 24.30 -40.62 29.04
CA ARG A 12 25.05 -39.66 28.22
C ARG A 12 24.49 -39.57 26.80
N VAL A 13 24.11 -40.70 26.20
CA VAL A 13 23.55 -40.75 24.84
C VAL A 13 22.15 -40.12 24.77
N ARG A 14 21.34 -40.22 25.83
CA ARG A 14 20.01 -39.58 25.89
C ARG A 14 20.09 -38.06 25.98
N PHE A 15 21.02 -37.49 26.75
CA PHE A 15 21.12 -36.04 26.91
C PHE A 15 21.67 -35.30 25.68
N PHE A 16 22.67 -35.86 24.98
CA PHE A 16 23.22 -35.22 23.77
C PHE A 16 22.32 -35.37 22.53
N GLY A 17 21.51 -36.42 22.45
CA GLY A 17 20.59 -36.66 21.34
C GLY A 17 19.34 -35.75 21.35
N ILE A 18 18.81 -35.44 22.54
CA ILE A 18 17.59 -34.63 22.70
C ILE A 18 17.83 -33.17 22.26
N GLY A 19 18.95 -32.56 22.65
CA GLY A 19 19.27 -31.17 22.26
C GLY A 19 19.56 -31.01 20.76
N ARG A 20 20.16 -32.02 20.12
CA ARG A 20 20.45 -31.99 18.67
C ARG A 20 19.21 -32.27 17.82
N ALA A 21 18.29 -33.11 18.32
CA ALA A 21 16.99 -33.34 17.69
C ALA A 21 16.08 -32.11 17.81
N ASP A 22 16.04 -31.46 18.98
CA ASP A 22 15.30 -30.21 19.21
C ASP A 22 15.84 -29.06 18.32
N LEU A 23 17.17 -28.91 18.20
CA LEU A 23 17.77 -27.92 17.29
C LEU A 23 17.45 -28.20 15.82
N ARG A 24 17.46 -29.46 15.37
CA ARG A 24 17.07 -29.82 14.00
C ARG A 24 15.60 -29.52 13.75
N GLN A 25 14.73 -29.88 14.69
CA GLN A 25 13.30 -29.59 14.56
C GLN A 25 13.01 -28.08 14.50
N ARG A 26 13.76 -27.27 15.26
CA ARG A 26 13.69 -25.80 15.18
C ARG A 26 14.22 -25.27 13.86
N LEU A 27 15.30 -25.82 13.33
CA LEU A 27 15.82 -25.46 12.00
C LEU A 27 14.79 -25.77 10.91
N ASP A 28 14.22 -26.98 10.92
CA ASP A 28 13.19 -27.39 9.95
C ASP A 28 11.95 -26.46 10.04
N ALA A 29 11.55 -26.08 11.26
CA ALA A 29 10.46 -25.15 11.48
C ALA A 29 10.77 -23.72 10.96
N LEU A 30 12.01 -23.25 11.15
CA LEU A 30 12.45 -21.94 10.66
C LEU A 30 12.59 -21.92 9.13
N GLU A 31 13.11 -22.99 8.52
CA GLU A 31 13.16 -23.13 7.06
C GLU A 31 11.76 -23.11 6.44
N LYS A 32 10.82 -23.83 7.06
CA LYS A 32 9.42 -23.82 6.64
C LYS A 32 8.79 -22.43 6.80
N ALA A 33 8.99 -21.77 7.93
CA ALA A 33 8.48 -20.42 8.18
C ALA A 33 9.07 -19.39 7.20
N LEU A 34 10.35 -19.52 6.85
CA LEU A 34 11.00 -18.67 5.85
C LEU A 34 10.39 -18.87 4.46
N ALA A 35 10.17 -20.12 4.05
CA ALA A 35 9.53 -20.43 2.77
C ALA A 35 8.08 -19.88 2.70
N GLU A 36 7.31 -20.04 3.77
CA GLU A 36 5.95 -19.49 3.88
C GLU A 36 5.96 -17.95 3.83
N GLN A 37 6.92 -17.31 4.50
CA GLN A 37 7.07 -15.86 4.46
C GLN A 37 7.45 -15.36 3.06
N GLN A 38 8.36 -16.04 2.36
CA GLN A 38 8.72 -15.70 0.98
C GLN A 38 7.52 -15.80 0.04
N GLN A 39 6.71 -16.86 0.17
CA GLN A 39 5.49 -17.01 -0.62
C GLN A 39 4.47 -15.90 -0.34
N ARG A 40 4.27 -15.55 0.94
CA ARG A 40 3.42 -14.40 1.31
C ARG A 40 3.93 -13.10 0.70
N THR A 41 5.22 -12.82 0.80
CA THR A 41 5.82 -11.61 0.23
C THR A 41 5.61 -11.56 -1.29
N HIS A 42 5.87 -12.66 -2.01
CA HIS A 42 5.63 -12.71 -3.46
C HIS A 42 4.16 -12.49 -3.83
N PHE A 43 3.23 -13.04 -3.06
CA PHE A 43 1.81 -12.84 -3.28
C PHE A 43 1.39 -11.37 -3.08
N LEU A 44 1.85 -10.76 -1.98
CA LEU A 44 1.56 -9.35 -1.67
C LEU A 44 2.18 -8.41 -2.70
N GLU A 45 3.40 -8.68 -3.17
CA GLU A 45 4.03 -7.90 -4.24
C GLU A 45 3.20 -7.97 -5.54
N GLY A 46 2.70 -9.17 -5.88
CA GLY A 46 1.80 -9.35 -7.02
C GLY A 46 0.49 -8.58 -6.89
N GLN A 47 -0.09 -8.51 -5.68
CA GLN A 47 -1.27 -7.69 -5.42
C GLN A 47 -0.96 -6.19 -5.55
N ARG A 48 0.13 -5.73 -4.93
CA ARG A 48 0.60 -4.34 -5.02
C ARG A 48 0.75 -3.88 -6.47
N ILE A 49 1.43 -4.66 -7.32
CA ILE A 49 1.62 -4.33 -8.74
C ILE A 49 0.27 -4.18 -9.47
N ARG A 50 -0.69 -5.07 -9.22
CA ARG A 50 -2.03 -4.99 -9.85
C ARG A 50 -2.77 -3.74 -9.41
N THR A 51 -2.79 -3.45 -8.11
CA THR A 51 -3.46 -2.27 -7.56
C THR A 51 -2.86 -0.97 -8.10
N VAL A 52 -1.52 -0.88 -8.17
CA VAL A 52 -0.84 0.29 -8.75
C VAL A 52 -1.21 0.48 -10.23
N ARG A 53 -1.28 -0.60 -11.02
CA ARG A 53 -1.70 -0.53 -12.43
C ARG A 53 -3.16 -0.10 -12.57
N GLN A 54 -4.06 -0.61 -11.71
CA GLN A 54 -5.46 -0.21 -11.70
C GLN A 54 -5.62 1.27 -11.35
N LEU A 55 -4.89 1.75 -10.34
CA LEU A 55 -4.89 3.16 -9.96
C LEU A 55 -4.43 4.05 -11.13
N ALA A 56 -3.35 3.67 -11.82
CA ALA A 56 -2.86 4.42 -12.98
C ALA A 56 -3.88 4.46 -14.12
N ALA A 57 -4.59 3.35 -14.38
CA ALA A 57 -5.66 3.31 -15.38
C ALA A 57 -6.84 4.21 -14.98
N MET A 58 -7.25 4.18 -13.72
CA MET A 58 -8.31 5.06 -13.19
C MET A 58 -7.93 6.54 -13.28
N GLN A 59 -6.68 6.88 -12.95
CA GLN A 59 -6.16 8.24 -13.10
C GLN A 59 -6.26 8.73 -14.55
N SER A 60 -5.87 7.89 -15.52
CA SER A 60 -5.96 8.21 -16.94
C SER A 60 -7.42 8.40 -17.41
N LEU A 61 -8.34 7.55 -16.95
CA LEU A 61 -9.77 7.67 -17.27
C LEU A 61 -10.35 8.98 -16.73
N VAL A 62 -10.08 9.31 -15.46
CA VAL A 62 -10.56 10.56 -14.85
C VAL A 62 -9.97 11.78 -15.57
N GLU A 63 -8.68 11.75 -15.89
CA GLU A 63 -8.02 12.82 -16.65
C GLU A 63 -8.67 13.02 -18.04
N SER A 64 -8.97 11.93 -18.74
CA SER A 64 -9.70 11.99 -20.01
C SER A 64 -11.09 12.59 -19.85
N LEU A 65 -11.86 12.14 -18.85
CA LEU A 65 -13.22 12.62 -18.58
C LEU A 65 -13.26 14.12 -18.28
N ILE A 66 -12.30 14.62 -17.49
CA ILE A 66 -12.17 16.05 -17.17
C ILE A 66 -11.88 16.84 -18.45
N ARG A 67 -10.90 16.40 -19.25
CA ARG A 67 -10.51 17.10 -20.49
C ARG A 67 -11.61 17.14 -21.53
N THR A 68 -12.42 16.10 -21.62
CA THR A 68 -13.55 16.03 -22.57
C THR A 68 -14.86 16.52 -21.97
N HIS A 69 -14.85 17.10 -20.77
CA HIS A 69 -16.07 17.52 -20.10
C HIS A 69 -16.72 18.70 -20.87
N PRO A 70 -18.03 18.65 -21.15
CA PRO A 70 -18.68 19.67 -21.97
C PRO A 70 -18.81 21.04 -21.31
N ARG A 71 -18.71 21.11 -19.97
CA ARG A 71 -18.73 22.34 -19.17
C ARG A 71 -17.71 22.27 -18.02
N PRO A 72 -16.41 22.41 -18.31
CA PRO A 72 -15.36 22.28 -17.30
C PRO A 72 -15.39 23.41 -16.27
N ASP A 73 -15.92 24.58 -16.63
CA ASP A 73 -16.19 25.71 -15.74
C ASP A 73 -17.20 25.37 -14.63
N MET A 74 -18.29 24.68 -14.97
CA MET A 74 -19.29 24.22 -14.00
C MET A 74 -18.71 23.13 -13.10
N LEU A 75 -17.92 22.22 -13.68
CA LEU A 75 -17.22 21.19 -12.93
C LEU A 75 -16.24 21.82 -11.93
N LEU A 76 -15.50 22.86 -12.33
CA LEU A 76 -14.58 23.60 -11.45
C LEU A 76 -15.31 24.30 -10.31
N ARG A 77 -16.45 24.94 -10.58
CA ARG A 77 -17.26 25.59 -9.54
C ARG A 77 -17.80 24.59 -8.53
N TRP A 78 -18.28 23.44 -8.99
CA TRP A 78 -18.74 22.37 -8.11
C TRP A 78 -17.59 21.75 -7.32
N TRP A 79 -16.48 21.47 -7.98
CA TRP A 79 -15.24 20.97 -7.38
C TRP A 79 -14.77 21.91 -6.26
N ASN A 80 -14.70 23.23 -6.51
CA ASN A 80 -14.31 24.21 -5.50
C ASN A 80 -15.29 24.32 -4.32
N HIS A 81 -16.53 23.86 -4.45
CA HIS A 81 -17.49 23.81 -3.36
C HIS A 81 -17.35 22.54 -2.50
N GLU A 82 -17.10 21.38 -3.12
CA GLU A 82 -17.01 20.10 -2.41
C GLU A 82 -15.60 19.76 -1.91
N VAL A 83 -14.57 20.21 -2.62
CA VAL A 83 -13.17 19.92 -2.30
C VAL A 83 -12.73 20.46 -0.96
N PRO A 84 -13.12 21.66 -0.51
CA PRO A 84 -12.80 22.11 0.85
C PRO A 84 -13.30 21.12 1.91
N LYS A 85 -14.52 20.58 1.77
CA LYS A 85 -15.04 19.56 2.70
C LYS A 85 -14.23 18.27 2.62
N LEU A 86 -13.89 17.84 1.40
CA LEU A 86 -13.08 16.64 1.17
C LEU A 86 -11.65 16.81 1.69
N ILE A 87 -11.09 18.02 1.58
CA ILE A 87 -9.79 18.37 2.14
C ILE A 87 -9.89 18.43 3.65
N ASP A 88 -10.92 19.02 4.25
CA ASP A 88 -11.09 19.05 5.71
C ASP A 88 -11.19 17.63 6.28
N GLU A 89 -11.98 16.75 5.64
CA GLU A 89 -12.10 15.33 5.99
C GLU A 89 -10.78 14.54 5.85
N VAL A 90 -9.90 14.93 4.93
CA VAL A 90 -8.61 14.24 4.65
C VAL A 90 -7.41 14.92 5.32
N SER A 91 -7.53 16.19 5.70
CA SER A 91 -6.46 17.02 6.27
C SER A 91 -6.45 17.05 7.78
N GLU A 92 -7.58 16.74 8.44
CA GLU A 92 -7.59 16.30 9.83
C GLU A 92 -6.96 14.91 9.94
N VAL A 93 -5.64 14.86 9.80
CA VAL A 93 -4.83 13.69 10.12
C VAL A 93 -4.41 13.84 11.59
N PRO A 94 -5.09 13.17 12.55
CA PRO A 94 -4.63 13.10 13.91
C PRO A 94 -3.11 12.84 13.96
N PRO A 95 -2.34 13.64 14.73
CA PRO A 95 -0.89 13.48 14.83
C PRO A 95 -0.48 12.10 15.36
N ASP A 96 -1.43 11.38 15.94
CA ASP A 96 -1.30 10.06 16.54
C ASP A 96 -1.53 8.91 15.53
N LEU A 97 -1.84 9.22 14.27
CA LEU A 97 -2.14 8.19 13.28
C LEU A 97 -0.91 7.33 12.96
N PRO A 98 -1.08 6.00 12.85
CA PRO A 98 -0.07 5.10 12.34
C PRO A 98 0.52 5.60 11.01
N ALA A 99 1.84 5.42 10.84
CA ALA A 99 2.59 5.93 9.67
C ALA A 99 1.99 5.50 8.32
N GLU A 100 1.36 4.32 8.27
CA GLU A 100 0.66 3.81 7.09
C GLU A 100 -0.51 4.69 6.66
N HIS A 101 -1.28 5.24 7.60
CA HIS A 101 -2.40 6.13 7.30
C HIS A 101 -1.96 7.58 7.02
N GLN A 102 -0.80 8.01 7.54
CA GLN A 102 -0.21 9.29 7.17
C GLN A 102 0.19 9.30 5.68
N VAL A 103 0.78 8.21 5.19
CA VAL A 103 1.13 8.05 3.76
C VAL A 103 -0.12 8.08 2.88
N GLU A 104 -1.20 7.44 3.33
CA GLU A 104 -2.49 7.46 2.64
C GLU A 104 -3.07 8.88 2.55
N ALA A 105 -3.11 9.62 3.65
CA ALA A 105 -3.61 11.01 3.65
C ALA A 105 -2.80 11.93 2.72
N LEU A 106 -1.47 11.80 2.72
CA LEU A 106 -0.59 12.55 1.80
C LEU A 106 -0.85 12.20 0.33
N ALA A 107 -1.11 10.93 0.03
CA ALA A 107 -1.45 10.49 -1.32
C ALA A 107 -2.78 11.08 -1.80
N TRP A 108 -3.79 11.13 -0.92
CA TRP A 108 -5.08 11.77 -1.21
C TRP A 108 -4.93 13.28 -1.46
N GLN A 109 -4.16 13.98 -0.63
CA GLN A 109 -3.86 15.41 -0.84
C GLN A 109 -3.20 15.67 -2.20
N ALA A 110 -2.21 14.85 -2.58
CA ALA A 110 -1.55 14.97 -3.87
C ALA A 110 -2.52 14.74 -5.05
N MET A 111 -3.45 13.79 -4.89
CA MET A 111 -4.44 13.50 -5.91
C MET A 111 -5.45 14.64 -6.09
N VAL A 112 -5.96 15.21 -5.00
CA VAL A 112 -6.86 16.38 -5.03
C VAL A 112 -6.20 17.56 -5.73
N LYS A 113 -4.94 17.87 -5.41
CA LYS A 113 -4.18 18.94 -6.08
C LYS A 113 -4.06 18.69 -7.58
N ARG A 114 -3.67 17.47 -7.99
CA ARG A 114 -3.52 17.14 -9.41
C ARG A 114 -4.82 17.28 -10.19
N TYR A 115 -5.95 16.83 -9.63
CA TYR A 115 -7.23 16.96 -10.31
C TYR A 115 -7.72 18.41 -10.38
N THR A 116 -7.51 19.20 -9.33
CA THR A 116 -7.82 20.64 -9.36
C THR A 116 -7.12 21.31 -10.55
N CYS A 117 -5.80 21.12 -10.69
CA CYS A 117 -5.03 21.69 -11.79
C CYS A 117 -5.52 21.25 -13.17
N LEU A 118 -5.97 19.99 -13.32
CA LEU A 118 -6.49 19.48 -14.60
C LEU A 118 -7.83 20.11 -14.96
N ILE A 119 -8.71 20.34 -13.97
CA ILE A 119 -10.01 20.97 -14.20
C ILE A 119 -9.82 22.46 -14.54
N GLU A 120 -8.92 23.16 -13.84
CA GLU A 120 -8.53 24.54 -14.14
C GLU A 120 -7.99 24.66 -15.57
N ALA A 121 -7.00 23.83 -15.94
CA ALA A 121 -6.43 23.86 -17.29
C ALA A 121 -7.46 23.56 -18.39
N ALA A 122 -8.42 22.67 -18.12
CA ALA A 122 -9.52 22.44 -19.04
C ALA A 122 -10.41 23.68 -19.15
N ALA A 123 -10.83 24.29 -18.02
CA ALA A 123 -11.66 25.48 -18.03
C ALA A 123 -11.01 26.65 -18.81
N ASP A 124 -9.72 26.90 -18.58
CA ASP A 124 -8.97 27.95 -19.27
C ASP A 124 -8.90 27.73 -20.79
N PHE A 125 -8.65 26.50 -21.24
CA PHE A 125 -8.60 26.15 -22.67
C PHE A 125 -9.93 26.45 -23.38
N TYR A 126 -11.05 26.10 -22.76
CA TYR A 126 -12.38 26.36 -23.35
C TYR A 126 -12.77 27.83 -23.29
N ALA A 127 -12.36 28.57 -22.26
CA ALA A 127 -12.58 30.02 -22.19
C ALA A 127 -11.84 30.75 -23.32
N GLN A 128 -10.57 30.42 -23.56
CA GLN A 128 -9.77 31.00 -24.65
C GLN A 128 -10.38 30.73 -26.03
N ARG A 129 -10.90 29.52 -26.27
CA ARG A 129 -11.58 29.20 -27.52
C ARG A 129 -12.86 30.01 -27.74
N GLN A 130 -13.57 30.33 -26.66
CA GLN A 130 -14.80 31.09 -26.74
C GLN A 130 -14.54 32.56 -27.07
N GLU A 131 -13.40 33.11 -26.62
CA GLU A 131 -12.93 34.46 -26.97
C GLU A 131 -12.42 34.58 -28.42
N ASP A 132 -11.93 33.49 -29.03
CA ASP A 132 -11.49 33.46 -30.43
C ASP A 132 -12.66 33.35 -31.44
N ASP A 133 -13.85 32.91 -30.99
CA ASP A 133 -15.04 32.69 -31.83
C ASP A 133 -16.03 33.90 -31.81
N ASP A 134 -15.81 34.91 -30.97
CA ASP A 134 -16.60 36.17 -30.84
C ASP A 134 -15.95 37.37 -31.57
#